data_AF-A0A2N7TG21-F1
#
_entry.id   AF-A0A2N7TG21-F1
#
_cell.length_a   1.000
_cell.length_b   1.000
_cell.length_c   1.000
_cell.angle_alpha   90.00
_cell.angle_beta   90.00
_cell.angle_gamma   90.00
#
_symmetry.space_group_name_H-M   'P 1'
#
loop_
_entity.id
_entity.type
_entity.pdbx_description
1 polymer ?
#
loop_
_entity_poly.entity_id
_entity_poly.type
_entity_poly.pdbx_seq_one_letter_code
_entity_poly.pdbx_strand_id
1 'polypeptide(L)' 'MDPIVLILIVILVLALLGGGYGYRSGNNILAGGGGIVGLILIVLLVLFLMGRL' A
#
# COMPACT_ATOMS: atom_id res chain seq x y z
N MET A 1 4.49 -13.37 13.94
CA MET A 1 4.38 -12.38 12.83
C MET A 1 5.64 -11.56 12.90
N ASP A 2 6.48 -11.56 11.87
CA ASP A 2 7.71 -10.78 11.92
C ASP A 2 7.40 -9.27 11.99
N PRO A 3 8.19 -8.48 12.74
CA PRO A 3 8.00 -7.03 12.84
C PRO A 3 7.99 -6.33 11.47
N ILE A 4 8.77 -6.86 10.51
CA ILE A 4 8.83 -6.38 9.12
C ILE A 4 7.48 -6.55 8.41
N VAL A 5 6.81 -7.70 8.61
CA VAL A 5 5.50 -7.97 8.00
C VAL A 5 4.46 -7.00 8.54
N LEU A 6 4.49 -6.72 9.85
CA LEU A 6 3.60 -5.75 10.48
C LEU A 6 3.79 -4.34 9.88
N ILE A 7 5.04 -3.89 9.73
CA ILE A 7 5.36 -2.57 9.15
C ILE A 7 4.83 -2.47 7.72
N LEU A 8 5.05 -3.49 6.89
CA LEU A 8 4.53 -3.53 5.52
C LEU A 8 3.00 -3.43 5.47
N ILE A 9 2.31 -4.16 6.35
CA ILE A 9 0.84 -4.11 6.44
C ILE A 9 0.38 -2.69 6.80
N VAL A 10 1.02 -2.02 7.76
CA VAL A 10 0.67 -0.65 8.16
C VAL A 10 0.85 0.32 6.99
N ILE A 11 1.96 0.27 6.27
CA ILE A 11 2.21 1.14 5.11
C ILE A 11 1.17 0.88 4.01
N LEU A 12 0.81 -0.38 3.79
CA LEU A 12 -0.16 -0.81 2.79
C LEU A 12 -1.57 -0.29 3.08
N VAL A 13 -1.99 -0.35 4.34
CA VAL A 13 -3.26 0.25 4.79
C VAL A 13 -3.25 1.77 4.61
N LEU A 14 -2.17 2.45 4.99
CA LEU A 14 -2.03 3.90 4.82
C LEU A 14 -2.05 4.32 3.35
N ALA A 15 -1.40 3.56 2.46
CA ALA A 15 -1.37 3.84 1.03
C ALA A 15 -2.75 3.69 0.37
N LEU A 16 -3.48 2.60 0.70
CA LEU A 16 -4.84 2.36 0.19
C LEU A 16 -5.82 3.44 0.66
N LEU A 17 -5.77 3.81 1.94
CA LEU A 17 -6.62 4.86 2.50
C LEU A 17 -6.26 6.24 1.91
N GLY A 18 -4.98 6.49 1.65
CA GLY A 18 -4.49 7.69 0.96
C GLY A 18 -5.04 7.83 -0.47
N GLY A 19 -5.14 6.72 -1.21
CA GLY A 19 -5.76 6.67 -2.53
C GLY A 19 -7.26 7.03 -2.50
N GLY A 20 -8.01 6.40 -1.58
CA GLY A 20 -9.43 6.69 -1.39
C GLY A 20 -9.71 8.14 -0.93
N TYR A 21 -8.88 8.65 -0.01
CA TYR A 21 -8.94 10.04 0.44
C TYR A 21 -8.62 11.02 -0.67
N GLY A 22 -7.59 10.72 -1.49
CA GLY A 22 -7.24 11.51 -2.66
C GLY A 22 -8.39 11.61 -3.66
N TYR A 23 -9.07 10.49 -3.95
CA TYR A 23 -10.24 10.48 -4.83
C TYR A 23 -11.38 11.35 -4.29
N ARG A 24 -11.66 11.26 -2.99
CA ARG A 24 -12.72 12.05 -2.34
C ARG A 24 -12.40 13.55 -2.27
N SER A 25 -11.13 13.91 -2.09
CA SER A 25 -10.69 15.31 -1.95
C SER A 25 -10.43 16.01 -3.29
N GLY A 26 -10.56 15.31 -4.42
CA GLY A 26 -10.16 15.82 -5.74
C GLY A 26 -8.64 15.98 -5.89
N ASN A 27 -7.85 15.43 -4.97
CA ASN A 27 -6.39 15.45 -5.04
C ASN A 27 -5.90 14.26 -5.88
N ASN A 28 -5.77 14.49 -7.18
CA ASN A 28 -5.37 13.47 -8.16
C ASN A 28 -3.99 12.86 -7.88
N ILE A 29 -3.08 13.62 -7.24
CA ILE A 29 -1.74 13.13 -6.88
C ILE A 29 -1.85 12.07 -5.78
N LEU A 30 -2.65 12.33 -4.74
CA LEU A 30 -2.91 11.36 -3.68
C LEU A 30 -3.78 10.20 -4.17
N ALA A 31 -4.75 10.46 -5.04
CA ALA A 31 -5.64 9.44 -5.60
C ALA A 31 -4.86 8.41 -6.42
N GLY A 32 -4.05 8.88 -7.36
CA GLY A 32 -3.20 8.05 -8.21
C GLY A 32 -2.00 7.48 -7.45
N GLY A 33 -1.28 8.34 -6.72
CA GLY A 33 -0.07 7.97 -5.99
C GLY A 33 -0.35 6.97 -4.87
N GLY A 34 -1.34 7.22 -4.02
CA GLY A 34 -1.72 6.29 -2.94
C GLY A 34 -2.24 4.96 -3.47
N GLY A 35 -3.06 4.98 -4.52
CA GLY A 35 -3.59 3.78 -5.16
C GLY A 35 -2.49 2.91 -5.79
N ILE A 36 -1.64 3.50 -6.64
CA ILE A 36 -0.58 2.76 -7.35
C ILE A 36 0.48 2.25 -6.37
N VAL A 37 0.95 3.09 -5.44
CA VAL A 37 1.95 2.69 -4.44
C VAL A 37 1.39 1.59 -3.53
N GLY A 38 0.14 1.70 -3.09
CA GLY A 38 -0.51 0.65 -2.29
C GLY A 38 -0.58 -0.70 -3.02
N LEU A 39 -0.87 -0.68 -4.32
CA LEU A 39 -0.93 -1.88 -5.17
C LEU A 39 0.45 -2.53 -5.31
N ILE A 40 1.51 -1.75 -5.54
CA ILE A 40 2.89 -2.24 -5.62
C ILE A 40 3.29 -2.90 -4.30
N LEU A 41 2.99 -2.27 -3.16
CA LEU A 41 3.32 -2.80 -1.84
C LEU A 41 2.56 -4.10 -1.53
N ILE A 42 1.32 -4.25 -1.99
CA ILE A 42 0.58 -5.52 -1.92
C ILE A 42 1.34 -6.62 -2.65
N VAL A 43 1.75 -6.37 -3.89
CA VAL A 43 2.46 -7.37 -4.70
C VAL A 43 3.76 -7.79 -4.02
N LEU A 44 4.54 -6.83 -3.52
CA LEU A 44 5.80 -7.11 -2.82
C LEU A 44 5.56 -7.91 -1.52
N LEU A 45 4.55 -7.56 -0.74
CA LEU A 45 4.20 -8.29 0.47
C LEU A 45 3.78 -9.74 0.16
N VAL A 46 2.95 -9.96 -0.87
CA VAL A 46 2.56 -11.32 -1.29
C VAL A 46 3.77 -12.13 -1.72
N LEU A 47 4.64 -11.56 -2.56
CA LEU A 47 5.87 -12.24 -3.01
C LEU A 47 6.80 -12.58 -1.84
N PHE A 48 6.98 -11.66 -0.89
CA PHE A 48 7.76 -11.87 0.33
C PHE A 48 7.17 -12.99 1.20
N LEU A 49 5.85 -12.99 1.43
CA LEU A 49 5.16 -14.04 2.19
C LEU A 49 5.21 -15.42 1.50
N MET A 50 5.31 -15.44 0.17
CA MET A 50 5.52 -16.66 -0.61
C MET A 50 6.98 -17.14 -0.64
N GLY A 51 7.90 -16.42 0.02
CA GLY A 51 9.34 -16.72 0.00
C GLY A 51 9.99 -16.56 -1.37
N ARG A 52 9.42 -15.70 -2.23
CA ARG A 52 9.93 -15.42 -3.59
C ARG A 52 10.68 -14.09 -3.68
N LEU A 53 11.04 -13.51 -2.52
CA LEU A 53 11.67 -12.22 -2.36
C LEU A 53 12.69 -12.28 -1.21
#